data_AF-A0A5K3EZL2-F1
#
_entry.id   AF-A0A5K3EZL2-F1
#
_cell.length_a   1.000
_cell.length_b   1.000
_cell.length_c   1.000
_cell.angle_alpha   90.00
_cell.angle_beta   90.00
_cell.angle_gamma   90.00
#
_symmetry.space_group_name_H-M   'P 1'
#
loop_
_entity.id
_entity.type
_entity.pdbx_description
1 polymer ?
#
loop_
_entity_poly.entity_id
_entity_poly.type
_entity_poly.pdbx_seq_one_letter_code
_entity_poly.pdbx_strand_id
1 'polypeptide(L)'
;MLMLFIWFALSCFSLVNAQESLPLSVHNWTEILYGEWMVEFYAPWCPSCQLVAPEWKRFAEIAPKHEVKVAEVDCSSEPAVAMIFTITSLPTIFHVKDGVFRNAKGKRKVEELVSFIQNREFELIEPTSWSLPPNAFYMPAVVRFLDLGLSVTKVNKALVNHGVPASLSILIVGTGVLASGAALGMLILCVCEYFCPPRPQILNVVGMEGEPPEPIVTKENDMERDSVLEDSEDGSWAEIKPPDAKEGDEDQDPPSLHRRRKVQK
;
A
#
# COMPACT_ATOMS: atom_id res chain seq x y z
N MET A 1 -63.40 5.07 -0.60
CA MET A 1 -62.36 5.26 0.43
C MET A 1 -61.33 4.12 0.40
N LEU A 2 -61.73 2.84 0.43
CA LEU A 2 -60.81 1.69 0.35
C LEU A 2 -59.95 1.64 -0.94
N MET A 3 -60.51 2.05 -2.09
CA MET A 3 -59.78 2.01 -3.37
C MET A 3 -58.68 3.08 -3.50
N LEU A 4 -58.76 4.18 -2.74
CA LEU A 4 -57.71 5.21 -2.71
C LEU A 4 -56.50 4.74 -1.88
N PHE A 5 -56.73 3.96 -0.81
CA PHE A 5 -55.66 3.34 -0.04
C PHE A 5 -54.91 2.25 -0.83
N ILE A 6 -55.63 1.50 -1.67
CA ILE A 6 -55.03 0.46 -2.53
C ILE A 6 -54.17 1.11 -3.64
N TRP A 7 -54.63 2.23 -4.20
CA TRP A 7 -53.86 2.99 -5.20
C TRP A 7 -52.62 3.67 -4.60
N PHE A 8 -52.71 4.17 -3.36
CA PHE A 8 -51.57 4.74 -2.65
C PHE A 8 -50.54 3.67 -2.25
N ALA A 9 -51.00 2.47 -1.85
CA ALA A 9 -50.12 1.33 -1.55
C ALA A 9 -49.44 0.74 -2.80
N LEU A 10 -50.17 0.64 -3.93
CA LEU A 10 -49.61 0.23 -5.23
C LEU A 10 -48.66 1.27 -5.84
N SER A 11 -48.90 2.55 -5.58
CA SER A 11 -47.98 3.63 -5.97
C SER A 11 -46.68 3.62 -5.15
N CYS A 12 -46.72 3.12 -3.90
CA CYS A 12 -45.53 2.98 -3.06
C CYS A 12 -44.73 1.70 -3.34
N PHE A 13 -45.33 0.64 -3.88
CA PHE A 13 -44.64 -0.64 -4.11
C PHE A 13 -43.73 -0.65 -5.34
N SER A 14 -43.84 0.33 -6.24
CA SER A 14 -43.09 0.37 -7.51
C SER A 14 -41.89 1.33 -7.53
N LEU A 15 -41.50 1.91 -6.40
CA LEU A 15 -40.16 2.51 -6.28
C LEU A 15 -39.15 1.39 -5.99
N VAL A 16 -38.97 0.50 -6.97
CA VAL A 16 -37.71 -0.22 -7.12
C VAL A 16 -36.67 0.87 -7.34
N ASN A 17 -35.89 1.17 -6.30
CA ASN A 17 -34.66 1.94 -6.45
C ASN A 17 -33.82 1.21 -7.47
N ALA A 18 -33.54 1.86 -8.60
CA ALA A 18 -32.45 1.45 -9.47
C ALA A 18 -31.18 1.60 -8.62
N GLN A 19 -30.68 0.50 -8.09
CA GLN A 19 -29.46 0.50 -7.29
C GLN A 19 -28.27 0.67 -8.22
N GLU A 20 -27.70 1.87 -8.21
CA GLU A 20 -26.46 2.18 -8.91
C GLU A 20 -25.26 1.58 -8.15
N SER A 21 -24.16 1.33 -8.86
CA SER A 21 -22.88 0.96 -8.24
C SER A 21 -22.43 2.06 -7.27
N LEU A 22 -21.95 1.68 -6.09
CA LEU A 22 -21.45 2.64 -5.10
C LEU A 22 -20.03 3.11 -5.49
N PRO A 23 -19.81 4.40 -5.80
CA PRO A 23 -18.47 4.90 -6.01
C PRO A 23 -17.70 4.95 -4.69
N LEU A 24 -16.55 4.28 -4.66
CA LEU A 24 -15.67 4.23 -3.50
C LEU A 24 -14.58 5.28 -3.63
N SER A 25 -14.30 5.90 -2.49
CA SER A 25 -13.34 6.95 -2.25
C SER A 25 -12.51 6.63 -1.00
N VAL A 26 -11.46 7.41 -0.77
CA VAL A 26 -10.66 7.40 0.46
C VAL A 26 -11.51 7.45 1.75
N HIS A 27 -12.74 7.99 1.70
CA HIS A 27 -13.59 8.18 2.87
C HIS A 27 -14.50 6.99 3.21
N ASN A 28 -14.93 6.21 2.21
CA ASN A 28 -15.98 5.19 2.35
C ASN A 28 -15.54 3.78 1.94
N TRP A 29 -14.31 3.59 1.44
CA TRP A 29 -13.84 2.27 0.97
C TRP A 29 -13.95 1.15 2.02
N THR A 30 -13.96 1.47 3.32
CA THR A 30 -14.10 0.49 4.41
C THR A 30 -15.46 -0.20 4.43
N GLU A 31 -16.48 0.36 3.77
CA GLU A 31 -17.83 -0.24 3.71
C GLU A 31 -17.83 -1.62 3.06
N ILE A 32 -16.92 -1.87 2.11
CA ILE A 32 -16.81 -3.15 1.40
C ILE A 32 -16.31 -4.29 2.29
N LEU A 33 -15.77 -3.98 3.46
CA LEU A 33 -15.27 -4.97 4.41
C LEU A 33 -16.40 -5.72 5.13
N TYR A 34 -17.63 -5.23 5.07
CA TYR A 34 -18.76 -5.77 5.81
C TYR A 34 -19.85 -6.28 4.87
N GLY A 35 -20.18 -7.57 4.96
CA GLY A 35 -21.15 -8.22 4.09
C GLY A 35 -20.53 -8.65 2.76
N GLU A 36 -21.38 -8.81 1.75
CA GLU A 36 -20.99 -9.34 0.43
C GLU A 36 -21.04 -8.26 -0.64
N TRP A 37 -19.89 -8.03 -1.28
CA TRP A 37 -19.67 -6.98 -2.26
C TRP A 37 -18.96 -7.51 -3.50
N MET A 38 -19.29 -6.92 -4.64
CA MET A 38 -18.54 -7.01 -5.88
C MET A 38 -17.95 -5.64 -6.18
N VAL A 39 -16.63 -5.57 -6.31
CA VAL A 39 -15.88 -4.31 -6.44
C VAL A 39 -15.09 -4.31 -7.74
N GLU A 40 -15.35 -3.35 -8.62
CA GLU A 40 -14.56 -3.13 -9.84
C GLU A 40 -13.55 -1.99 -9.63
N PHE A 41 -12.29 -2.28 -9.93
CA PHE A 41 -11.24 -1.27 -10.08
C PHE A 41 -11.07 -0.94 -11.56
N TYR A 42 -11.35 0.31 -11.93
CA TYR A 42 -11.34 0.77 -13.31
C TYR A 42 -10.59 2.10 -13.47
N ALA A 43 -10.39 2.51 -14.73
CA ALA A 43 -9.97 3.85 -15.07
C ALA A 43 -10.69 4.34 -16.35
N PRO A 44 -11.14 5.61 -16.42
CA PRO A 44 -11.94 6.11 -17.54
C PRO A 44 -11.17 6.16 -18.87
N TRP A 45 -9.84 6.28 -18.82
CA TRP A 45 -8.97 6.31 -20.00
C TRP A 45 -8.58 4.90 -20.51
N CYS A 46 -8.92 3.83 -19.78
CA CYS A 46 -8.55 2.47 -20.14
C CYS A 46 -9.56 1.85 -21.14
N PRO A 47 -9.15 1.47 -22.36
CA PRO A 47 -10.06 0.91 -23.36
C PRO A 47 -10.75 -0.39 -22.89
N SER A 48 -10.04 -1.25 -22.17
CA SER A 48 -10.64 -2.50 -21.64
C SER A 48 -11.68 -2.23 -20.56
N CYS A 49 -11.53 -1.16 -19.77
CA CYS A 49 -12.53 -0.79 -18.76
C CYS A 49 -13.80 -0.25 -19.41
N GLN A 50 -13.68 0.53 -20.50
CA GLN A 50 -14.83 1.06 -21.23
C GLN A 50 -15.73 -0.03 -21.81
N LEU A 51 -15.17 -1.21 -22.14
CA LEU A 51 -15.95 -2.38 -22.58
C LEU A 51 -16.72 -3.05 -21.43
N VAL A 52 -16.19 -3.01 -20.21
CA VAL A 52 -16.81 -3.63 -19.02
C VAL A 52 -17.84 -2.71 -18.37
N ALA A 53 -17.64 -1.39 -18.43
CA ALA A 53 -18.53 -0.39 -17.85
C ALA A 53 -20.05 -0.60 -18.14
N PRO A 54 -20.51 -0.87 -19.37
CA PRO A 54 -21.94 -1.13 -19.60
C PRO A 54 -22.43 -2.45 -18.99
N GLU A 55 -21.57 -3.47 -18.94
CA GLU A 55 -21.88 -4.76 -18.31
C GLU A 55 -21.92 -4.62 -16.79
N TRP A 56 -21.00 -3.85 -16.20
CA TRP A 56 -20.98 -3.58 -14.77
C TRP A 56 -22.23 -2.86 -14.29
N LYS A 57 -22.71 -1.85 -15.04
CA LYS A 57 -23.96 -1.15 -14.74
C LYS A 57 -25.18 -2.09 -14.76
N ARG A 58 -25.29 -2.94 -15.78
CA ARG A 58 -26.34 -3.96 -15.85
C ARG A 58 -26.25 -4.96 -14.70
N PHE A 59 -25.04 -5.34 -14.31
CA PHE A 59 -24.82 -6.22 -13.18
C PHE A 59 -25.26 -5.56 -11.86
N ALA A 60 -24.98 -4.27 -11.66
CA ALA A 60 -25.42 -3.51 -10.49
C ALA A 60 -26.95 -3.48 -10.32
N GLU A 61 -27.70 -3.43 -11.43
CA GLU A 61 -29.17 -3.51 -11.40
C GLU A 61 -29.69 -4.91 -10.99
N ILE A 62 -28.93 -5.98 -11.26
CA ILE A 62 -29.34 -7.37 -11.02
C ILE A 62 -28.85 -7.86 -9.64
N ALA A 63 -27.69 -7.42 -9.19
CA ALA A 63 -27.02 -7.88 -7.97
C ALA A 63 -27.89 -7.84 -6.68
N PRO A 64 -28.78 -6.85 -6.47
CA PRO A 64 -29.69 -6.85 -5.31
C PRO A 64 -30.60 -8.08 -5.24
N LYS A 65 -30.94 -8.71 -6.37
CA LYS A 65 -31.73 -9.95 -6.42
C LYS A 65 -30.97 -11.16 -5.87
N HIS A 66 -29.65 -11.07 -5.80
CA HIS A 66 -28.75 -12.10 -5.30
C HIS A 66 -28.15 -11.72 -3.94
N GLU A 67 -28.68 -10.69 -3.27
CA GLU A 67 -28.20 -10.21 -1.95
C GLU A 67 -26.74 -9.72 -1.96
N VAL A 68 -26.21 -9.32 -3.11
CA VAL A 68 -24.85 -8.81 -3.28
C VAL A 68 -24.88 -7.32 -3.62
N LYS A 69 -24.00 -6.55 -2.97
CA LYS A 69 -23.83 -5.12 -3.24
C LYS A 69 -22.74 -4.90 -4.28
N VAL A 70 -22.82 -3.82 -5.04
CA VAL A 70 -21.88 -3.50 -6.11
C VAL A 70 -21.23 -2.15 -5.88
N ALA A 71 -19.92 -2.10 -6.05
CA ALA A 71 -19.12 -0.90 -5.86
C ALA A 71 -18.07 -0.74 -6.96
N GLU A 72 -17.61 0.48 -7.17
CA GLU A 72 -16.61 0.81 -8.19
C GLU A 72 -15.56 1.78 -7.65
N VAL A 73 -14.31 1.62 -8.08
CA VAL A 73 -13.17 2.44 -7.69
C VAL A 73 -12.50 2.98 -8.95
N ASP A 74 -12.55 4.29 -9.15
CA ASP A 74 -11.73 4.93 -10.17
C ASP A 74 -10.29 5.08 -9.66
N CYS A 75 -9.40 4.23 -10.17
CA CYS A 75 -7.97 4.23 -9.82
C CYS A 75 -7.23 5.52 -10.22
N SER A 76 -7.82 6.33 -11.11
CA SER A 76 -7.25 7.61 -11.54
C SER A 76 -7.58 8.73 -10.55
N SER A 77 -8.80 8.73 -10.03
CA SER A 77 -9.29 9.72 -9.07
C SER A 77 -8.88 9.37 -7.64
N GLU A 78 -8.87 8.08 -7.30
CA GLU A 78 -8.60 7.54 -5.96
C GLU A 78 -7.33 6.64 -5.94
N PRO A 79 -6.15 7.17 -6.31
CA PRO A 79 -4.92 6.38 -6.40
C PRO A 79 -4.48 5.80 -5.05
N ALA A 80 -4.75 6.48 -3.93
CA ALA A 80 -4.40 5.97 -2.60
C ALA A 80 -5.11 4.65 -2.27
N VAL A 81 -6.39 4.52 -2.67
CA VAL A 81 -7.17 3.29 -2.51
C VAL A 81 -6.60 2.21 -3.44
N ALA A 82 -6.36 2.51 -4.71
CA ALA A 82 -5.77 1.55 -5.65
C ALA A 82 -4.40 1.02 -5.19
N MET A 83 -3.58 1.85 -4.54
CA MET A 83 -2.28 1.46 -4.00
C MET A 83 -2.37 0.45 -2.87
N ILE A 84 -3.31 0.61 -1.91
CA ILE A 84 -3.44 -0.34 -0.79
C ILE A 84 -3.98 -1.71 -1.23
N PHE A 85 -4.78 -1.75 -2.29
CA PHE A 85 -5.24 -3.00 -2.92
C PHE A 85 -4.22 -3.58 -3.92
N THR A 86 -3.07 -2.91 -4.08
CA THR A 86 -1.97 -3.27 -4.99
C THR A 86 -2.47 -3.60 -6.40
N ILE A 87 -3.34 -2.75 -6.94
CA ILE A 87 -3.91 -2.97 -8.28
C ILE A 87 -2.85 -2.72 -9.34
N THR A 88 -2.45 -3.79 -10.04
CA THR A 88 -1.40 -3.74 -11.08
C THR A 88 -1.95 -3.76 -12.50
N SER A 89 -3.18 -4.22 -12.68
CA SER A 89 -3.84 -4.27 -14.00
C SER A 89 -5.31 -3.90 -13.90
N LEU A 90 -5.85 -3.37 -14.99
CA LEU A 90 -7.24 -2.90 -15.09
C LEU A 90 -7.94 -3.53 -16.31
N PRO A 91 -9.26 -3.77 -16.23
CA PRO A 91 -10.07 -3.76 -15.02
C PRO A 91 -9.75 -4.96 -14.13
N THR A 92 -9.82 -4.77 -12.81
CA THR A 92 -9.71 -5.87 -11.83
C THR A 92 -10.98 -5.91 -11.00
N ILE A 93 -11.61 -7.09 -10.91
CA ILE A 93 -12.85 -7.28 -10.16
C ILE A 93 -12.57 -8.21 -8.98
N PHE A 94 -12.99 -7.79 -7.79
CA PHE A 94 -12.94 -8.59 -6.58
C PHE A 94 -14.34 -8.89 -6.07
N HIS A 95 -14.53 -10.13 -5.62
CA HIS A 95 -15.58 -10.47 -4.67
C HIS A 95 -15.03 -10.30 -3.27
N VAL A 96 -15.78 -9.61 -2.43
CA VAL A 96 -15.42 -9.33 -1.05
C VAL A 96 -16.53 -9.86 -0.18
N LYS A 97 -16.19 -10.75 0.75
CA LYS A 97 -17.12 -11.29 1.72
C LYS A 97 -16.50 -11.19 3.10
N ASP A 98 -17.06 -10.33 3.94
CA ASP A 98 -16.62 -10.09 5.32
C ASP A 98 -15.10 -9.84 5.42
N GLY A 99 -14.60 -8.98 4.52
CA GLY A 99 -13.19 -8.60 4.44
C GLY A 99 -12.27 -9.62 3.78
N VAL A 100 -12.80 -10.74 3.26
CA VAL A 100 -12.05 -11.71 2.47
C VAL A 100 -12.21 -11.41 0.99
N PHE A 101 -11.11 -11.07 0.34
CA PHE A 101 -11.08 -10.68 -1.07
C PHE A 101 -10.72 -11.86 -1.96
N ARG A 102 -11.44 -12.03 -3.06
CA ARG A 102 -11.22 -13.09 -4.06
C ARG A 102 -11.30 -12.49 -5.45
N ASN A 103 -10.27 -12.72 -6.26
CA ASN A 103 -10.20 -12.13 -7.59
C ASN A 103 -11.11 -12.90 -8.58
N ALA A 104 -12.09 -12.23 -9.16
CA ALA A 104 -12.98 -12.76 -10.17
C ALA A 104 -12.31 -12.73 -11.57
N LYS A 105 -11.18 -13.44 -11.70
CA LYS A 105 -10.32 -13.39 -12.89
C LYS A 105 -11.09 -13.72 -14.16
N GLY A 106 -11.03 -12.83 -15.15
CA GLY A 106 -11.55 -13.05 -16.50
C GLY A 106 -13.06 -12.84 -16.67
N LYS A 107 -13.81 -12.66 -15.59
CA LYS A 107 -15.27 -12.44 -15.64
C LYS A 107 -15.55 -10.99 -15.96
N ARG A 108 -16.13 -10.73 -17.13
CA ARG A 108 -16.35 -9.36 -17.63
C ARG A 108 -17.77 -9.10 -18.13
N LYS A 109 -18.53 -10.16 -18.39
CA LYS A 109 -19.91 -10.08 -18.85
C LYS A 109 -20.87 -10.26 -17.69
N VAL A 110 -22.07 -9.68 -17.80
CA VAL A 110 -23.10 -9.80 -16.76
C VAL A 110 -23.41 -11.26 -16.44
N GLU A 111 -23.55 -12.12 -17.45
CA GLU A 111 -23.92 -13.53 -17.24
C GLU A 111 -22.86 -14.28 -16.43
N GLU A 112 -21.58 -13.99 -16.67
CA GLU A 112 -20.43 -14.60 -15.98
C GLU A 112 -20.31 -14.12 -14.53
N LEU A 113 -20.69 -12.87 -14.27
CA LEU A 113 -20.71 -12.27 -12.93
C LEU A 113 -21.89 -12.80 -12.12
N VAL A 114 -23.07 -12.92 -12.73
CA VAL A 114 -24.26 -13.50 -12.09
C VAL A 114 -24.01 -14.98 -11.78
N SER A 115 -23.49 -15.76 -12.73
CA SER A 115 -23.18 -17.17 -12.48
C SER A 115 -22.13 -17.35 -11.40
N PHE A 116 -21.13 -16.45 -11.32
CA PHE A 116 -20.10 -16.48 -10.29
C PHE A 116 -20.67 -16.44 -8.86
N ILE A 117 -21.63 -15.53 -8.64
CA ILE A 117 -22.31 -15.38 -7.35
C ILE A 117 -23.27 -16.55 -7.12
N GLN A 118 -24.11 -16.86 -8.11
CA GLN A 118 -25.16 -17.86 -7.98
C GLN A 118 -24.61 -19.27 -7.75
N ASN A 119 -23.55 -19.65 -8.46
CA ASN A 119 -22.91 -20.95 -8.34
C ASN A 119 -21.90 -21.01 -7.19
N ARG A 120 -21.68 -19.90 -6.47
CA ARG A 120 -20.67 -19.77 -5.42
C ARG A 120 -19.27 -20.18 -5.88
N GLU A 121 -18.94 -19.90 -7.13
CA GLU A 121 -17.63 -20.19 -7.72
C GLU A 121 -16.49 -19.49 -6.95
N PHE A 122 -16.80 -18.41 -6.22
CA PHE A 122 -15.86 -17.74 -5.33
C PHE A 122 -15.35 -18.65 -4.21
N GLU A 123 -16.08 -19.67 -3.76
CA GLU A 123 -15.61 -20.60 -2.72
C GLU A 123 -14.43 -21.45 -3.18
N LEU A 124 -14.30 -21.68 -4.50
CA LEU A 124 -13.21 -22.43 -5.12
C LEU A 124 -11.95 -21.59 -5.33
N ILE A 125 -12.06 -20.26 -5.22
CA ILE A 125 -10.95 -19.34 -5.44
C ILE A 125 -10.26 -19.05 -4.11
N GLU A 126 -8.95 -19.25 -4.09
CA GLU A 126 -8.12 -18.88 -2.95
C GLU A 126 -8.21 -17.37 -2.67
N PRO A 127 -8.29 -16.97 -1.39
CA PRO A 127 -8.32 -15.56 -1.03
C PRO A 127 -7.03 -14.86 -1.48
N THR A 128 -7.18 -13.62 -1.93
CA THR A 128 -6.03 -12.79 -2.28
C THR A 128 -5.31 -12.41 -1.00
N SER A 129 -4.08 -12.87 -0.86
CA SER A 129 -3.22 -12.54 0.26
C SER A 129 -2.27 -11.41 -0.15
N TRP A 130 -2.35 -10.30 0.58
CA TRP A 130 -1.38 -9.20 0.50
C TRP A 130 -0.46 -9.28 1.71
N SER A 131 0.78 -8.80 1.57
CA SER A 131 1.69 -8.63 2.70
C SER A 131 1.14 -7.67 3.77
N LEU A 132 0.34 -6.68 3.34
CA LEU A 132 -0.45 -5.83 4.21
C LEU A 132 -1.93 -5.95 3.82
N PRO A 133 -2.79 -6.60 4.64
CA PRO A 133 -4.17 -6.84 4.26
C PRO A 133 -5.02 -5.56 4.44
N PRO A 134 -5.85 -5.18 3.45
CA PRO A 134 -6.69 -3.98 3.50
C PRO A 134 -7.69 -3.94 4.67
N ASN A 135 -8.05 -5.08 5.24
CA ASN A 135 -9.01 -5.17 6.34
C ASN A 135 -8.41 -4.87 7.73
N ALA A 136 -7.11 -4.58 7.84
CA ALA A 136 -6.49 -4.27 9.12
C ALA A 136 -6.96 -2.90 9.66
N PHE A 137 -7.10 -2.79 10.98
CA PHE A 137 -7.67 -1.60 11.65
C PHE A 137 -6.89 -0.30 11.38
N TYR A 138 -5.58 -0.38 11.10
CA TYR A 138 -4.73 0.77 10.82
C TYR A 138 -4.80 1.23 9.35
N MET A 139 -5.36 0.41 8.44
CA MET A 139 -5.39 0.72 7.01
C MET A 139 -6.13 2.02 6.66
N PRO A 140 -7.27 2.38 7.29
CA PRO A 140 -7.92 3.67 7.04
C PRO A 140 -6.97 4.85 7.29
N ALA A 141 -6.19 4.80 8.37
CA ALA A 141 -5.19 5.83 8.66
C ALA A 141 -4.07 5.85 7.60
N VAL A 142 -3.60 4.68 7.15
CA VAL A 142 -2.61 4.58 6.07
C VAL A 142 -3.14 5.17 4.76
N VAL A 143 -4.38 4.85 4.36
CA VAL A 143 -4.99 5.42 3.15
C VAL A 143 -5.10 6.93 3.23
N ARG A 144 -5.51 7.47 4.39
CA ARG A 144 -5.53 8.92 4.63
C ARG A 144 -4.17 9.57 4.49
N PHE A 145 -3.14 8.93 5.06
CA PHE A 145 -1.76 9.41 4.96
C PHE A 145 -1.27 9.40 3.51
N LEU A 146 -1.54 8.32 2.76
CA LEU A 146 -1.20 8.22 1.34
C LEU A 146 -1.93 9.29 0.51
N ASP A 147 -3.24 9.48 0.72
CA ASP A 147 -4.00 10.52 0.02
C ASP A 147 -3.52 11.92 0.37
N LEU A 148 -3.15 12.18 1.64
CA LEU A 148 -2.52 13.44 2.04
C LEU A 148 -1.21 13.69 1.27
N GLY A 149 -0.36 12.67 1.16
CA GLY A 149 0.87 12.75 0.36
C GLY A 149 0.59 13.00 -1.13
N LEU A 150 -0.44 12.37 -1.69
CA LEU A 150 -0.84 12.58 -3.08
C LEU A 150 -1.53 13.94 -3.29
N SER A 151 -2.17 14.50 -2.28
CA SER A 151 -2.79 15.84 -2.31
C SER A 151 -1.76 16.93 -2.63
N VAL A 152 -0.51 16.78 -2.18
CA VAL A 152 0.62 17.65 -2.55
C VAL A 152 0.77 17.74 -4.08
N THR A 153 0.65 16.60 -4.77
CA THR A 153 0.75 16.55 -6.24
C THR A 153 -0.48 17.15 -6.93
N LYS A 154 -1.67 16.98 -6.33
CA LYS A 154 -2.92 17.59 -6.81
C LYS A 154 -2.84 19.12 -6.72
N VAL A 155 -2.37 19.66 -5.59
CA VAL A 155 -2.15 21.10 -5.38
C VAL A 155 -1.10 21.64 -6.34
N ASN A 156 0.04 20.97 -6.51
CA ASN A 156 1.06 21.40 -7.46
C ASN A 156 0.51 21.49 -8.90
N LYS A 157 -0.21 20.46 -9.36
CA LYS A 157 -0.86 20.47 -10.69
C LYS A 157 -1.90 21.58 -10.80
N ALA A 158 -2.72 21.78 -9.77
CA ALA A 158 -3.72 22.86 -9.75
C ALA A 158 -3.07 24.25 -9.86
N LEU A 159 -1.95 24.47 -9.17
CA LEU A 159 -1.25 25.75 -9.19
C LEU A 159 -0.62 26.05 -10.56
N VAL A 160 -0.02 25.03 -11.19
CA VAL A 160 0.50 25.14 -12.55
C VAL A 160 -0.62 25.41 -13.56
N ASN A 161 -1.77 24.75 -13.42
CA ASN A 161 -2.94 24.99 -14.28
C ASN A 161 -3.52 26.41 -14.11
N HIS A 162 -3.32 27.05 -12.95
CA HIS A 162 -3.64 28.45 -12.72
C HIS A 162 -2.62 29.45 -13.29
N GLY A 163 -1.60 28.97 -14.02
CA GLY A 163 -0.60 29.80 -14.70
C GLY A 163 0.63 30.15 -13.85
N VAL A 164 0.79 29.54 -12.68
CA VAL A 164 1.99 29.71 -11.86
C VAL A 164 3.16 28.94 -12.49
N PRO A 165 4.35 29.55 -12.64
CA PRO A 165 5.52 28.84 -13.16
C PRO A 165 5.89 27.68 -12.23
N ALA A 166 6.27 26.53 -12.81
CA ALA A 166 6.52 25.29 -12.07
C ALA A 166 7.57 25.43 -10.94
N SER A 167 8.55 26.32 -11.10
CA SER A 167 9.54 26.61 -10.04
C SER A 167 8.89 27.24 -8.80
N LEU A 168 7.97 28.18 -8.99
CA LEU A 168 7.30 28.86 -7.90
C LEU A 168 6.30 27.93 -7.20
N SER A 169 5.61 27.06 -7.94
CA SER A 169 4.68 26.09 -7.34
C SER A 169 5.39 25.10 -6.43
N ILE A 170 6.56 24.60 -6.84
CA ILE A 170 7.39 23.70 -6.03
C ILE A 170 7.88 24.39 -4.76
N LEU A 171 8.29 25.67 -4.83
CA LEU A 171 8.72 26.42 -3.65
C LEU A 171 7.57 26.61 -2.64
N ILE A 172 6.37 26.98 -3.11
CA ILE A 172 5.19 27.18 -2.25
C ILE A 172 4.79 25.86 -1.58
N VAL A 173 4.68 24.79 -2.36
CA VAL A 173 4.30 23.48 -1.85
C VAL A 173 5.36 22.93 -0.89
N GLY A 174 6.64 23.05 -1.26
CA GLY A 174 7.76 22.59 -0.44
C GLY A 174 7.86 23.31 0.90
N THR A 175 7.71 24.63 0.92
CA THR A 175 7.71 25.41 2.17
C THR A 175 6.52 25.05 3.07
N GLY A 176 5.34 24.82 2.50
CA GLY A 176 4.16 24.36 3.24
C GLY A 176 4.34 22.98 3.87
N VAL A 177 4.89 22.02 3.12
CA VAL A 177 5.21 20.67 3.64
C VAL A 177 6.27 20.73 4.73
N LEU A 178 7.31 21.55 4.55
CA LEU A 178 8.37 21.72 5.55
C LEU A 178 7.84 22.33 6.84
N ALA A 179 7.03 23.39 6.74
CA ALA A 179 6.44 24.06 7.89
C ALA A 179 5.46 23.14 8.65
N SER A 180 4.59 22.42 7.93
CA SER A 180 3.65 21.48 8.56
C SER A 180 4.37 20.29 9.20
N GLY A 181 5.39 19.73 8.54
CA GLY A 181 6.22 18.67 9.09
C GLY A 181 6.99 19.11 10.35
N ALA A 182 7.56 20.31 10.35
CA ALA A 182 8.22 20.87 11.52
C ALA A 182 7.25 21.09 12.69
N ALA A 183 6.05 21.61 12.41
CA ALA A 183 5.01 21.81 13.42
C ALA A 183 4.53 20.48 14.03
N LEU A 184 4.29 19.46 13.19
CA LEU A 184 3.91 18.12 13.64
C LEU A 184 5.03 17.46 14.46
N GLY A 185 6.29 17.58 14.01
CA GLY A 185 7.45 17.05 14.74
C GLY A 185 7.60 17.70 16.12
N MET A 186 7.52 19.03 16.19
CA MET A 186 7.55 19.76 17.46
C MET A 186 6.40 19.36 18.38
N LEU A 187 5.18 19.22 17.84
CA LEU A 187 4.03 18.77 18.62
C LEU A 187 4.21 17.35 19.17
N ILE A 188 4.76 16.43 18.38
CA ILE A 188 5.07 15.05 18.82
C ILE A 188 6.08 15.06 19.96
N LEU A 189 7.14 15.88 19.88
CA LEU A 189 8.14 15.99 20.95
C LEU A 189 7.51 16.50 22.25
N CYS A 190 6.68 17.54 22.18
CA CYS A 190 5.96 18.05 23.36
C CYS A 190 5.05 16.99 24.00
N VAL A 191 4.36 16.20 23.18
CA VAL A 191 3.52 15.09 23.67
C VAL A 191 4.38 14.01 24.32
N CYS A 192 5.53 13.65 23.74
CA CYS A 192 6.47 12.69 24.33
C CYS A 192 7.01 13.15 25.68
N GLU A 193 7.37 14.43 25.84
CA GLU A 193 7.80 14.98 27.13
C GLU A 193 6.69 14.96 28.18
N TYR A 194 5.43 15.13 27.75
CA TYR A 194 4.27 15.05 28.64
C TYR A 194 3.97 13.61 29.11
N PHE A 195 4.04 12.62 28.20
CA PHE A 195 3.74 11.21 28.53
C PHE A 195 4.93 10.46 29.14
N CYS A 196 6.15 10.84 28.80
CA CYS A 196 7.39 10.29 29.35
C CYS A 196 8.16 11.40 30.06
N PRO A 197 7.77 11.78 31.30
CA PRO A 197 8.58 12.69 32.09
C PRO A 197 9.98 12.07 32.24
N PRO A 198 11.06 12.85 32.08
CA PRO A 198 12.42 12.34 32.15
C PRO A 198 12.63 11.62 33.49
N ARG A 199 13.00 10.33 33.44
CA ARG A 199 13.37 9.59 34.65
C ARG A 199 14.61 10.25 35.27
N PRO A 200 14.58 10.66 36.55
CA PRO A 200 15.67 11.39 37.19
C PRO A 200 16.77 10.40 37.62
N GLN A 201 17.61 9.94 36.69
CA GLN A 201 18.77 9.11 37.05
C GLN A 201 20.10 9.57 36.43
N ILE A 202 20.11 10.60 35.59
CA ILE A 202 21.33 11.16 35.01
C ILE A 202 21.81 12.43 35.75
N LEU A 203 21.00 13.00 36.65
CA LEU A 203 21.32 14.24 37.38
C LEU A 203 22.15 14.01 38.67
N ASN A 204 22.69 12.81 38.90
CA ASN A 204 23.56 12.52 40.05
C ASN A 204 25.05 12.39 39.69
N VAL A 205 25.43 12.53 38.41
CA VAL A 205 26.85 12.39 37.99
C VAL A 205 27.58 13.74 37.88
N VAL A 206 26.85 14.87 37.87
CA VAL A 206 27.45 16.22 37.67
C VAL A 206 27.55 17.04 38.97
N GLY A 207 27.06 16.52 40.10
CA GLY A 207 27.12 17.23 41.37
C GLY A 207 27.64 16.34 42.47
N MET A 208 28.96 16.36 42.71
CA MET A 208 29.63 16.34 44.02
C MET A 208 31.14 16.26 43.80
N GLU A 209 31.86 17.28 44.24
CA GLU A 209 33.27 17.15 44.64
C GLU A 209 33.35 16.06 45.72
N GLY A 210 34.16 15.03 45.52
CA GLY A 210 34.35 13.95 46.48
C GLY A 210 35.35 12.91 46.01
N GLU A 211 36.55 12.98 46.60
CA GLU A 211 37.67 12.01 46.75
C GLU A 211 37.92 10.91 45.67
N PRO A 212 39.16 10.77 45.16
CA PRO A 212 39.47 9.76 44.14
C PRO A 212 39.42 8.34 44.75
N PRO A 213 38.74 7.37 44.10
CA PRO A 213 38.75 6.00 44.59
C PRO A 213 40.14 5.34 44.41
N GLU A 214 40.64 4.74 45.48
CA GLU A 214 41.86 3.92 45.52
C GLU A 214 41.80 2.72 44.56
N PRO A 215 42.96 2.24 44.05
CA PRO A 215 43.01 1.25 42.99
C PRO A 215 42.81 -0.17 43.53
N ILE A 216 41.77 -0.87 43.07
CA ILE A 216 41.59 -2.31 43.34
C ILE A 216 42.06 -3.12 42.13
N VAL A 217 43.36 -3.45 42.18
CA VAL A 217 44.08 -4.64 41.70
C VAL A 217 43.37 -5.50 40.64
N THR A 218 43.73 -5.35 39.36
CA THR A 218 43.67 -6.45 38.39
C THR A 218 44.93 -7.30 38.53
N LYS A 219 44.75 -8.61 38.79
CA LYS A 219 45.84 -9.59 38.74
C LYS A 219 46.10 -9.93 37.28
N GLU A 220 47.14 -9.32 36.71
CA GLU A 220 47.75 -9.74 35.46
C GLU A 220 49.27 -9.73 35.67
N ASN A 221 49.80 -10.78 36.30
CA ASN A 221 51.22 -11.10 36.23
C ASN A 221 51.45 -11.78 34.87
N ASP A 222 52.15 -11.09 33.98
CA ASP A 222 53.59 -11.21 33.73
C ASP A 222 53.87 -12.33 32.71
N MET A 223 54.28 -11.95 31.49
CA MET A 223 55.65 -12.20 31.02
C MET A 223 55.86 -11.54 29.65
N GLU A 224 56.64 -10.46 29.65
CA GLU A 224 57.78 -10.17 28.75
C GLU A 224 57.61 -10.28 27.22
N ARG A 225 58.11 -9.39 26.36
CA ARG A 225 59.08 -8.29 26.46
C ARG A 225 59.29 -7.75 25.03
N ASP A 226 59.42 -6.43 24.90
CA ASP A 226 60.18 -5.60 23.93
C ASP A 226 60.13 -5.96 22.41
N SER A 227 60.15 -5.07 21.44
CA SER A 227 60.50 -3.66 21.30
C SER A 227 60.16 -3.26 19.85
N VAL A 228 59.76 -2.01 19.65
CA VAL A 228 60.16 -1.06 18.57
C VAL A 228 60.43 -1.62 17.16
N LEU A 229 59.76 -1.03 16.16
CA LEU A 229 60.27 -0.43 14.90
C LEU A 229 59.06 -0.20 13.95
N GLU A 230 58.81 1.05 13.51
CA GLU A 230 58.93 1.54 12.11
C GLU A 230 58.15 0.68 11.09
N ASP A 231 57.36 1.15 10.14
CA ASP A 231 57.06 2.45 9.54
C ASP A 231 55.96 2.15 8.48
N SER A 232 55.33 3.19 7.94
CA SER A 232 54.69 3.23 6.61
C SER A 232 53.29 2.64 6.37
N GLU A 233 52.48 3.55 5.85
CA GLU A 233 51.20 3.51 5.15
C GLU A 233 50.94 2.31 4.21
N ASP A 234 49.75 1.69 4.30
CA ASP A 234 48.76 1.54 3.20
C ASP A 234 47.65 0.49 3.48
N GLY A 235 46.43 0.95 3.77
CA GLY A 235 45.27 0.08 3.99
C GLY A 235 44.41 -0.08 2.73
N SER A 236 44.81 -0.96 1.81
CA SER A 236 43.96 -1.47 0.72
C SER A 236 43.20 -2.71 1.19
N TRP A 237 41.87 -2.66 1.15
CA TRP A 237 40.98 -3.75 1.56
C TRP A 237 40.99 -4.89 0.54
N ALA A 238 41.45 -6.08 0.96
CA ALA A 238 41.34 -7.32 0.19
C ALA A 238 40.47 -8.35 0.92
N GLU A 239 39.51 -8.88 0.16
CA GLU A 239 38.57 -9.97 0.45
C GLU A 239 39.20 -11.24 1.05
N ILE A 240 38.50 -11.87 1.99
CA ILE A 240 38.78 -13.25 2.43
C ILE A 240 37.60 -14.15 2.03
N LYS A 241 37.93 -15.15 1.20
CA LYS A 241 37.07 -16.19 0.62
C LYS A 241 37.12 -17.46 1.49
N PRO A 242 36.03 -18.23 1.63
CA PRO A 242 36.03 -19.49 2.39
C PRO A 242 36.58 -20.70 1.60
N PRO A 243 37.03 -21.77 2.29
CA PRO A 243 37.95 -22.77 1.77
C PRO A 243 37.31 -23.97 1.03
N ASP A 244 38.08 -24.51 0.08
CA ASP A 244 37.77 -25.62 -0.82
C ASP A 244 37.90 -27.02 -0.20
N ALA A 245 37.14 -27.98 -0.76
CA ALA A 245 37.45 -29.41 -0.69
C ALA A 245 36.99 -30.16 -1.97
N LYS A 246 37.97 -30.50 -2.84
CA LYS A 246 38.24 -31.77 -3.58
C LYS A 246 37.14 -32.41 -4.47
N GLU A 247 37.36 -33.05 -5.64
CA GLU A 247 38.51 -33.35 -6.53
C GLU A 247 37.97 -34.17 -7.75
N GLY A 248 38.60 -34.06 -8.95
CA GLY A 248 38.52 -34.94 -10.14
C GLY A 248 37.35 -34.73 -11.13
N ASP A 249 37.46 -34.80 -12.46
CA ASP A 249 38.54 -35.08 -13.42
C ASP A 249 38.12 -34.59 -14.84
N GLU A 250 39.14 -34.22 -15.63
CA GLU A 250 39.31 -34.34 -17.09
C GLU A 250 38.31 -33.72 -18.13
N ASP A 251 38.84 -32.68 -18.79
CA ASP A 251 39.08 -32.55 -20.24
C ASP A 251 38.01 -32.13 -21.28
N GLN A 252 38.48 -31.17 -22.09
CA GLN A 252 38.17 -30.76 -23.47
C GLN A 252 37.20 -29.58 -23.71
N ASP A 253 37.78 -28.58 -24.37
CA ASP A 253 37.21 -27.32 -24.88
C ASP A 253 37.30 -27.34 -26.43
N PRO A 254 36.76 -26.36 -27.20
CA PRO A 254 35.37 -26.16 -27.65
C PRO A 254 35.26 -26.28 -29.22
N PRO A 255 34.15 -25.93 -29.94
CA PRO A 255 33.88 -24.52 -30.30
C PRO A 255 32.40 -24.12 -30.61
N SER A 256 32.17 -22.80 -30.52
CA SER A 256 31.17 -21.90 -31.18
C SER A 256 30.09 -22.46 -32.13
N LEU A 257 28.86 -21.88 -32.09
CA LEU A 257 28.17 -21.33 -33.28
C LEU A 257 26.84 -20.59 -32.99
N HIS A 258 26.67 -19.50 -33.75
CA HIS A 258 25.53 -18.59 -33.90
C HIS A 258 24.12 -19.21 -33.87
N ARG A 259 23.13 -18.44 -33.38
CA ARG A 259 21.75 -18.53 -33.92
C ARG A 259 21.04 -17.17 -34.04
N ARG A 260 20.56 -16.96 -35.28
CA ARG A 260 19.98 -15.77 -35.91
C ARG A 260 18.66 -15.28 -35.32
N ARG A 261 18.47 -13.95 -35.39
CA ARG A 261 17.17 -13.25 -35.40
C ARG A 261 16.32 -13.72 -36.59
N LYS A 262 15.02 -13.95 -36.35
CA LYS A 262 13.99 -14.03 -37.41
C LYS A 262 13.17 -12.74 -37.41
N VAL A 263 13.14 -12.09 -38.57
CA VAL A 263 12.18 -11.07 -38.98
C VAL A 263 10.94 -11.80 -39.53
N GLN A 264 9.74 -11.32 -39.21
CA GLN A 264 8.51 -11.81 -39.82
C GLN A 264 7.70 -10.61 -40.34
N LYS A 265 7.25 -10.75 -41.58
CA LYS A 265 6.52 -9.80 -42.43
C LYS A 265 5.15 -9.43 -41.87
#